data_AF-A0A388PEX1-F1
#
_entry.id   AF-A0A388PEX1-F1
#
_cell.length_a   1.000
_cell.length_b   1.000
_cell.length_c   1.000
_cell.angle_alpha   90.00
_cell.angle_beta   90.00
_cell.angle_gamma   90.00
#
_symmetry.space_group_name_H-M   'P 1'
#
loop_
_entity.id
_entity.type
_entity.pdbx_description
1 polymer ?
#
loop_
_entity_poly.entity_id
_entity_poly.type
_entity_poly.pdbx_seq_one_letter_code
_entity_poly.pdbx_strand_id
1 'polypeptide(L)'
;MAADRTIEAGHRLRRPALTPREISVIGLTAAILVLVPWTWGGVVLWPMLLLLGVAVAALVAAVGNHRAQCYALGAWALALGYTWLRLPSPDDGFSALTNVDYWAFPVGGLVAQVFPAILLYGDRRSRPAKECLRDWVTSVPFWVVVILFTYCAVQALNPWGTVVEKDLFWRIFKEKPVAWLPSGLVAPFVSDENDPGGMNAWRLMLTLMGPWLIFGALRAGLRRRRGLVILAWIGLAVAVVYAVYGFLNQRGYMEEILGYPVPVGATTFGTFINRNHAGIYFYLNAAVAVALTFWHLRRTQASVTRGGPYLLAAFCAAFLGLLFSSRRVSAPLSWGSSCWRSLPRWLIFWARRRKRWRRVMSSGSLSPGWRWFSQPSFSPATSGVWRKKSS
;
A
#
# COMPACT_ATOMS: atom_id res chain seq x y z
N MET A 1 9.79 63.12 16.85
CA MET A 1 10.47 62.15 15.97
C MET A 1 9.99 60.75 16.33
N ALA A 2 8.80 60.40 15.84
CA ALA A 2 8.20 59.09 16.02
C ALA A 2 7.44 58.77 14.73
N ALA A 3 8.13 58.12 13.80
CA ALA A 3 7.56 57.45 12.64
C ALA A 3 8.72 56.73 11.96
N ASP A 4 8.76 55.40 12.04
CA ASP A 4 8.55 54.55 10.86
C ASP A 4 8.94 53.10 11.22
N ARG A 5 8.03 52.39 11.89
CA ARG A 5 8.14 50.95 12.17
C ARG A 5 6.78 50.33 12.02
N THR A 6 6.26 50.32 10.81
CA THR A 6 5.02 49.62 10.51
C THR A 6 5.14 48.86 9.19
N ILE A 7 4.85 47.55 9.28
CA ILE A 7 4.55 46.62 8.19
C ILE A 7 5.76 45.86 7.61
N GLU A 8 6.38 45.01 8.42
CA GLU A 8 6.79 43.68 7.94
C GLU A 8 5.79 42.65 8.50
N ALA A 9 4.57 42.69 7.95
CA ALA A 9 3.60 41.62 8.14
C ALA A 9 4.18 40.36 7.51
N GLY A 10 4.67 39.46 8.37
CA GLY A 10 5.28 38.19 7.97
C GLY A 10 4.42 37.43 6.97
N HIS A 11 4.84 37.44 5.70
CA HIS A 11 4.46 36.43 4.74
C HIS A 11 4.96 35.09 5.25
N ARG A 12 4.13 34.42 6.07
CA ARG A 12 4.28 32.98 6.31
C ARG A 12 4.28 32.33 4.93
N LEU A 13 5.46 31.92 4.45
CA LEU A 13 5.65 31.23 3.19
C LEU A 13 4.57 30.14 3.07
N ARG A 14 3.56 30.44 2.24
CA ARG A 14 2.38 29.59 2.09
C ARG A 14 2.91 28.29 1.50
N ARG A 15 2.82 27.19 2.26
CA ARG A 15 3.34 25.90 1.81
C ARG A 15 2.73 25.58 0.44
N PRO A 16 3.54 25.18 -0.56
CA PRO A 16 3.04 24.95 -1.90
C PRO A 16 1.92 23.90 -1.88
N ALA A 17 0.82 24.22 -2.57
CA ALA A 17 -0.35 23.36 -2.65
C ALA A 17 -0.03 22.03 -3.36
N LEU A 18 -0.77 20.98 -3.01
CA LEU A 18 -0.72 19.71 -3.74
C LEU A 18 -1.14 19.94 -5.20
N THR A 19 -0.48 19.24 -6.13
CA THR A 19 -0.83 19.30 -7.55
C THR A 19 -2.05 18.41 -7.80
N PRO A 20 -2.83 18.68 -8.87
CA PRO A 20 -3.99 17.84 -9.20
C PRO A 20 -3.62 16.36 -9.31
N ARG A 21 -2.48 16.03 -9.95
CA ARG A 21 -1.97 14.64 -10.00
C ARG A 21 -1.72 14.03 -8.63
N GLU A 22 -1.08 14.76 -7.71
CA GLU A 22 -0.85 14.25 -6.36
C GLU A 22 -2.16 14.02 -5.61
N ILE A 23 -3.14 14.92 -5.79
CA ILE A 23 -4.47 14.78 -5.20
C ILE A 23 -5.16 13.53 -5.76
N SER A 24 -5.10 13.30 -7.07
CA SER A 24 -5.65 12.10 -7.70
C SER A 24 -5.03 10.82 -7.13
N VAL A 25 -3.70 10.74 -7.08
CA VAL A 25 -3.00 9.56 -6.57
C VAL A 25 -3.28 9.34 -5.08
N ILE A 26 -3.29 10.40 -4.27
CA ILE A 26 -3.64 10.30 -2.85
C ILE A 26 -5.09 9.83 -2.69
N GLY A 27 -6.04 10.41 -3.44
CA GLY A 27 -7.45 10.07 -3.34
C GLY A 27 -7.74 8.63 -3.71
N LEU A 28 -7.20 8.15 -4.83
CA LEU A 28 -7.39 6.77 -5.29
C LEU A 28 -6.68 5.76 -4.36
N THR A 29 -5.47 6.08 -3.89
CA THR A 29 -4.78 5.22 -2.91
C THR A 29 -5.52 5.19 -1.58
N ALA A 30 -6.07 6.33 -1.13
CA ALA A 30 -6.87 6.40 0.09
C ALA A 30 -8.13 5.55 -0.02
N ALA A 31 -8.83 5.60 -1.17
CA ALA A 31 -9.98 4.73 -1.43
C ALA A 31 -9.60 3.25 -1.30
N ILE A 32 -8.48 2.83 -1.89
CA ILE A 32 -7.98 1.46 -1.75
C ILE A 32 -7.65 1.13 -0.30
N LEU A 33 -6.95 1.99 0.44
CA LEU A 33 -6.63 1.74 1.86
C LEU A 33 -7.88 1.57 2.74
N VAL A 34 -8.97 2.28 2.41
CA VAL A 34 -10.26 2.16 3.12
C VAL A 34 -10.98 0.86 2.76
N LEU A 35 -10.94 0.48 1.49
CA LEU A 35 -11.70 -0.65 0.94
C LEU A 35 -10.99 -2.00 1.12
N VAL A 36 -9.66 -2.06 1.04
CA VAL A 36 -8.87 -3.30 1.14
C VAL A 36 -9.25 -4.16 2.34
N PRO A 37 -9.37 -3.63 3.57
CA PRO A 37 -9.69 -4.50 4.70
C PRO A 37 -11.14 -5.03 4.66
N TRP A 38 -12.03 -4.45 3.84
CA TRP A 38 -13.37 -5.00 3.56
C TRP A 38 -13.32 -6.14 2.54
N THR A 39 -12.29 -6.22 1.71
CA THR A 39 -12.19 -7.18 0.58
C THR A 39 -11.76 -8.60 0.97
N TRP A 40 -12.08 -9.05 2.19
CA TRP A 40 -11.87 -10.45 2.60
C TRP A 40 -10.42 -10.95 2.42
N GLY A 41 -9.41 -10.08 2.61
CA GLY A 41 -8.00 -10.47 2.49
C GLY A 41 -7.62 -11.05 1.13
N GLY A 42 -8.36 -10.74 0.06
CA GLY A 42 -8.11 -11.25 -1.29
C GLY A 42 -8.69 -12.65 -1.58
N VAL A 43 -9.60 -13.15 -0.74
CA VAL A 43 -10.28 -14.44 -0.96
C VAL A 43 -11.39 -14.32 -2.00
N VAL A 44 -12.17 -13.23 -1.97
CA VAL A 44 -13.22 -12.98 -2.96
C VAL A 44 -12.61 -12.33 -4.18
N LEU A 45 -12.96 -12.82 -5.37
CA LEU A 45 -12.39 -12.38 -6.63
C LEU A 45 -12.88 -10.98 -7.05
N TRP A 46 -14.19 -10.72 -7.03
CA TRP A 46 -14.72 -9.44 -7.49
C TRP A 46 -14.16 -8.21 -6.74
N PRO A 47 -13.99 -8.17 -5.40
CA PRO A 47 -13.45 -6.98 -4.75
C PRO A 47 -11.98 -6.78 -5.10
N MET A 48 -11.24 -7.88 -5.30
CA MET A 48 -9.85 -7.85 -5.73
C MET A 48 -9.73 -7.29 -7.15
N LEU A 49 -10.61 -7.71 -8.06
CA LEU A 49 -10.72 -7.18 -9.41
C LEU A 49 -11.13 -5.70 -9.41
N LEU A 50 -12.11 -5.31 -8.59
CA LEU A 50 -12.53 -3.93 -8.44
C LEU A 50 -11.37 -3.04 -7.98
N LEU A 51 -10.67 -3.44 -6.92
CA LEU A 51 -9.52 -2.70 -6.41
C LEU A 51 -8.34 -2.69 -7.38
N LEU A 52 -8.16 -3.76 -8.16
CA LEU A 52 -7.18 -3.79 -9.24
C LEU A 52 -7.52 -2.74 -10.30
N GLY A 53 -8.79 -2.59 -10.68
CA GLY A 53 -9.25 -1.52 -11.57
C GLY A 53 -8.93 -0.13 -11.03
N VAL A 54 -9.21 0.11 -9.73
CA VAL A 54 -8.85 1.37 -9.05
C VAL A 54 -7.32 1.58 -9.04
N ALA A 55 -6.52 0.53 -8.86
CA ALA A 55 -5.07 0.60 -8.87
C ALA A 55 -4.49 0.92 -10.25
N VAL A 56 -5.06 0.37 -11.32
CA VAL A 56 -4.72 0.75 -12.70
C VAL A 56 -5.05 2.22 -12.93
N ALA A 57 -6.23 2.69 -12.52
CA ALA A 57 -6.60 4.11 -12.64
C ALA A 57 -5.64 5.02 -11.85
N ALA A 58 -5.19 4.60 -10.66
CA ALA A 58 -4.21 5.34 -9.87
C ALA A 58 -2.85 5.47 -10.59
N LEU A 59 -2.39 4.39 -11.24
CA LEU A 59 -1.18 4.43 -12.04
C LEU A 59 -1.35 5.32 -13.27
N VAL A 60 -2.46 5.19 -14.00
CA VAL A 60 -2.78 6.03 -15.17
C VAL A 60 -2.87 7.51 -14.78
N ALA A 61 -3.42 7.84 -13.61
CA ALA A 61 -3.40 9.20 -13.07
C ALA A 61 -1.97 9.71 -12.82
N ALA A 62 -1.09 8.83 -12.33
CA ALA A 62 0.29 9.18 -12.00
C ALA A 62 1.19 9.39 -13.23
N VAL A 63 1.01 8.59 -14.29
CA VAL A 63 1.88 8.61 -15.49
C VAL A 63 1.22 9.23 -16.72
N GLY A 64 -0.09 9.44 -16.72
CA GLY A 64 -0.86 9.97 -17.83
C GLY A 64 -1.09 11.48 -17.79
N ASN A 65 -1.40 12.04 -18.96
CA ASN A 65 -1.97 13.39 -19.11
C ASN A 65 -3.50 13.29 -19.18
N HIS A 66 -4.19 14.43 -19.31
CA HIS A 66 -5.65 14.47 -19.43
C HIS A 66 -6.17 13.63 -20.61
N ARG A 67 -5.54 13.71 -21.79
CA ARG A 67 -5.92 12.89 -22.96
C ARG A 67 -5.85 11.39 -22.66
N ALA A 68 -4.80 10.95 -21.97
CA ALA A 68 -4.66 9.56 -21.52
C ALA A 68 -5.77 9.16 -20.54
N GLN A 69 -6.23 10.07 -19.67
CA GLN A 69 -7.38 9.78 -18.80
C GLN A 69 -8.67 9.59 -19.62
N CYS A 70 -8.89 10.43 -20.64
CA CYS A 70 -10.06 10.30 -21.53
C CYS A 70 -10.02 9.02 -22.36
N TYR A 71 -8.85 8.65 -22.91
CA TYR A 71 -8.69 7.37 -23.60
C TYR A 71 -8.91 6.18 -22.66
N ALA A 72 -8.42 6.26 -21.42
CA ALA A 72 -8.67 5.24 -20.41
C ALA A 72 -10.16 5.13 -20.09
N LEU A 73 -10.90 6.24 -19.93
CA LEU A 73 -12.36 6.21 -19.76
C LEU A 73 -13.06 5.51 -20.92
N GLY A 74 -12.69 5.84 -22.16
CA GLY A 74 -13.22 5.17 -23.36
C GLY A 74 -12.90 3.67 -23.35
N ALA A 75 -11.67 3.28 -23.03
CA ALA A 75 -11.26 1.89 -22.94
C ALA A 75 -12.03 1.12 -21.84
N TRP A 76 -12.26 1.73 -20.68
CA TRP A 76 -13.06 1.12 -19.62
C TRP A 76 -14.53 0.98 -20.00
N ALA A 77 -15.12 1.97 -20.68
CA ALA A 77 -16.49 1.89 -21.18
C ALA A 77 -16.64 0.77 -22.22
N LEU A 78 -15.68 0.64 -23.15
CA LEU A 78 -15.64 -0.46 -24.12
C LEU A 78 -15.45 -1.82 -23.44
N ALA A 79 -14.56 -1.91 -22.45
CA ALA A 79 -14.35 -3.13 -21.69
C ALA A 79 -15.63 -3.54 -20.94
N LEU A 80 -16.33 -2.58 -20.33
CA LEU A 80 -17.60 -2.82 -19.65
C LEU A 80 -18.68 -3.29 -20.64
N GLY A 81 -18.80 -2.64 -21.79
CA GLY A 81 -19.71 -3.06 -22.86
C GLY A 81 -19.39 -4.46 -23.38
N TYR A 82 -18.11 -4.79 -23.55
CA TYR A 82 -17.69 -6.14 -23.93
C TYR A 82 -18.07 -7.17 -22.86
N THR A 83 -17.82 -6.89 -21.58
CA THR A 83 -18.20 -7.79 -20.49
C THR A 83 -19.72 -7.96 -20.38
N TRP A 84 -20.49 -6.93 -20.72
CA TRP A 84 -21.95 -7.01 -20.78
C TRP A 84 -22.43 -7.94 -21.90
N LEU A 85 -21.80 -7.87 -23.08
CA LEU A 85 -22.13 -8.75 -24.22
C LEU A 85 -21.70 -10.20 -24.01
N ARG A 86 -20.74 -10.45 -23.12
CA ARG A 86 -20.14 -11.78 -22.84
C ARG A 86 -20.64 -12.41 -21.54
N LEU A 87 -21.69 -11.87 -20.93
CA LEU A 87 -22.28 -12.48 -19.74
C LEU A 87 -22.67 -13.93 -20.03
N PRO A 88 -22.28 -14.89 -19.16
CA PRO A 88 -22.76 -16.26 -19.25
C PRO A 88 -24.29 -16.31 -19.26
N SER A 89 -24.88 -17.27 -19.98
CA SER A 89 -26.33 -17.47 -19.91
C SER A 89 -26.68 -17.94 -18.48
N PRO A 90 -27.84 -17.56 -17.92
CA PRO A 90 -28.32 -18.14 -16.66
C PRO A 90 -28.37 -19.68 -16.68
N ASP A 91 -28.48 -20.26 -17.88
CA ASP A 91 -28.54 -21.72 -18.11
C ASP A 91 -27.20 -22.43 -17.86
N ASP A 92 -26.09 -21.69 -17.79
CA ASP A 92 -24.74 -22.25 -17.61
C ASP A 92 -24.43 -22.60 -16.13
N GLY A 93 -25.42 -22.50 -15.22
CA GLY A 93 -25.27 -22.87 -13.81
C GLY A 93 -24.48 -21.86 -12.97
N PHE A 94 -24.27 -20.65 -13.47
CA PHE A 94 -23.53 -19.59 -12.76
C PHE A 94 -24.43 -18.83 -11.77
N SER A 95 -23.90 -18.56 -10.57
CA SER A 95 -24.57 -17.70 -9.60
C SER A 95 -24.49 -16.21 -10.00
N ALA A 96 -25.38 -15.38 -9.45
CA ALA A 96 -25.33 -13.92 -9.68
C ALA A 96 -23.98 -13.29 -9.28
N LEU A 97 -23.25 -13.91 -8.35
CA LEU A 97 -21.94 -13.48 -7.87
C LEU A 97 -20.84 -13.65 -8.90
N THR A 98 -20.89 -14.71 -9.71
CA THR A 98 -19.95 -14.92 -10.83
C THR A 98 -20.09 -13.84 -11.92
N ASN A 99 -21.27 -13.26 -12.11
CA ASN A 99 -21.45 -12.12 -13.03
C ASN A 99 -20.77 -10.84 -12.51
N VAL A 100 -20.70 -10.66 -11.19
CA VAL A 100 -20.03 -9.51 -10.57
C VAL A 100 -18.53 -9.54 -10.83
N ASP A 101 -17.90 -10.71 -10.86
CA ASP A 101 -16.46 -10.85 -11.16
C ASP A 101 -16.09 -10.24 -12.52
N TYR A 102 -16.92 -10.45 -13.55
CA TYR A 102 -16.67 -9.91 -14.90
C TYR A 102 -16.74 -8.39 -14.96
N TRP A 103 -17.70 -7.77 -14.25
CA TRP A 103 -17.87 -6.32 -14.28
C TRP A 103 -16.97 -5.59 -13.30
N ALA A 104 -16.53 -6.23 -12.21
CA ALA A 104 -15.84 -5.57 -11.12
C ALA A 104 -14.57 -4.83 -11.57
N PHE A 105 -13.73 -5.46 -12.39
CA PHE A 105 -12.52 -4.84 -12.92
C PHE A 105 -12.80 -3.59 -13.77
N PRO A 106 -13.60 -3.66 -14.87
CA PRO A 106 -13.88 -2.49 -15.69
C PRO A 106 -14.69 -1.42 -14.94
N VAL A 107 -15.63 -1.79 -14.06
CA VAL A 107 -16.37 -0.82 -13.23
C VAL A 107 -15.43 -0.08 -12.28
N GLY A 108 -14.56 -0.80 -11.57
CA GLY A 108 -13.57 -0.21 -10.67
C GLY A 108 -12.64 0.75 -11.41
N GLY A 109 -12.17 0.35 -12.60
CA GLY A 109 -11.39 1.19 -13.50
C GLY A 109 -12.15 2.44 -13.93
N LEU A 110 -13.35 2.29 -14.48
CA LEU A 110 -14.18 3.38 -15.00
C LEU A 110 -14.47 4.43 -13.92
N VAL A 111 -15.03 4.00 -12.78
CA VAL A 111 -15.43 4.89 -11.67
C VAL A 111 -14.21 5.63 -11.11
N ALA A 112 -13.09 4.93 -10.90
CA ALA A 112 -11.87 5.54 -10.40
C ALA A 112 -11.26 6.52 -11.41
N GLN A 113 -11.35 6.23 -12.71
CA GLN A 113 -10.73 7.01 -13.78
C GLN A 113 -11.43 8.35 -14.05
N VAL A 114 -12.70 8.51 -13.65
CA VAL A 114 -13.43 9.79 -13.72
C VAL A 114 -12.75 10.87 -12.87
N PHE A 115 -12.29 10.49 -11.67
CA PHE A 115 -11.67 11.42 -10.72
C PHE A 115 -10.43 12.14 -11.27
N PRO A 116 -9.38 11.45 -11.77
CA PRO A 116 -8.24 12.12 -12.40
C PRO A 116 -8.58 12.76 -13.74
N ALA A 117 -9.58 12.28 -14.50
CA ALA A 117 -9.99 12.92 -15.75
C ALA A 117 -10.47 14.36 -15.50
N ILE A 118 -11.28 14.56 -14.46
CA ILE A 118 -11.76 15.88 -14.03
C ILE A 118 -10.60 16.72 -13.47
N LEU A 119 -9.82 16.17 -12.53
CA LEU A 119 -8.77 16.94 -11.85
C LEU A 119 -7.62 17.36 -12.76
N LEU A 120 -7.28 16.54 -13.76
CA LEU A 120 -6.21 16.85 -14.71
C LEU A 120 -6.67 17.72 -15.89
N TYR A 121 -7.96 18.07 -15.96
CA TYR A 121 -8.47 18.99 -16.98
C TYR A 121 -7.81 20.37 -16.83
N GLY A 122 -7.10 20.81 -17.88
CA GLY A 122 -6.36 22.07 -17.87
C GLY A 122 -5.16 22.13 -16.91
N ASP A 123 -4.69 20.98 -16.38
CA ASP A 123 -3.59 20.96 -15.43
C ASP A 123 -2.26 21.37 -16.10
N ARG A 124 -1.70 22.49 -15.62
CA ARG A 124 -0.37 23.00 -15.99
C ARG A 124 0.64 22.91 -14.86
N ARG A 125 0.21 22.52 -13.65
CA ARG A 125 1.05 22.53 -12.44
C ARG A 125 1.75 21.20 -12.22
N SER A 126 1.15 20.09 -12.67
CA SER A 126 1.79 18.78 -12.54
C SER A 126 2.95 18.62 -13.53
N ARG A 127 3.89 17.77 -13.14
CA ARG A 127 5.02 17.39 -13.99
C ARG A 127 4.54 16.75 -15.30
N PRO A 128 5.26 16.92 -16.42
CA PRO A 128 4.92 16.24 -17.67
C PRO A 128 4.77 14.72 -17.49
N ALA A 129 3.68 14.18 -18.03
CA ALA A 129 3.32 12.75 -17.97
C ALA A 129 4.45 11.84 -18.45
N LYS A 130 5.08 12.20 -19.59
CA LYS A 130 6.21 11.48 -20.19
C LYS A 130 7.38 11.31 -19.24
N GLU A 131 7.68 12.31 -18.42
CA GLU A 131 8.76 12.22 -17.44
C GLU A 131 8.40 11.32 -16.26
N CYS A 132 7.16 11.35 -15.79
CA CYS A 132 6.68 10.44 -14.75
C CYS A 132 6.71 8.98 -15.22
N LEU A 133 6.28 8.71 -16.46
CA LEU A 133 6.37 7.39 -17.07
C LEU A 133 7.83 6.91 -17.18
N ARG A 134 8.72 7.76 -17.72
CA ARG A 134 10.14 7.44 -17.85
C ARG A 134 10.76 7.11 -16.49
N ASP A 135 10.54 7.94 -15.49
CA ASP A 135 11.09 7.73 -14.14
C ASP A 135 10.58 6.42 -13.49
N TRP A 136 9.36 5.99 -13.81
CA TRP A 136 8.82 4.72 -13.31
C TRP A 136 9.44 3.51 -14.03
N VAL A 137 9.44 3.51 -15.36
CA VAL A 137 9.95 2.40 -16.20
C VAL A 137 11.47 2.22 -16.05
N THR A 138 12.20 3.31 -15.79
CA THR A 138 13.66 3.25 -15.55
C THR A 138 14.01 2.84 -14.11
N SER A 139 13.03 2.64 -13.24
CA SER A 139 13.31 2.29 -11.84
C SER A 139 13.62 0.81 -11.66
N VAL A 140 14.60 0.49 -10.79
CA VAL A 140 14.95 -0.91 -10.46
C VAL A 140 13.73 -1.73 -9.99
N PRO A 141 12.85 -1.23 -9.09
CA PRO A 141 11.68 -2.00 -8.69
C PRO A 141 10.77 -2.41 -9.85
N PHE A 142 10.70 -1.61 -10.92
CA PHE A 142 9.90 -1.93 -12.10
C PHE A 142 10.38 -3.22 -12.76
N TRP A 143 11.67 -3.30 -13.04
CA TRP A 143 12.25 -4.47 -13.68
C TRP A 143 12.26 -5.71 -12.78
N VAL A 144 12.44 -5.55 -11.46
CA VAL A 144 12.33 -6.66 -10.51
C VAL A 144 10.94 -7.31 -10.59
N VAL A 145 9.87 -6.50 -10.63
CA VAL A 145 8.51 -7.04 -10.71
C VAL A 145 8.20 -7.60 -12.09
N VAL A 146 8.70 -6.99 -13.17
CA VAL A 146 8.59 -7.57 -14.52
C VAL A 146 9.20 -8.96 -14.55
N ILE A 147 10.43 -9.13 -14.03
CA ILE A 147 11.09 -10.44 -13.97
C ILE A 147 10.28 -11.42 -13.12
N LEU A 148 9.77 -10.99 -11.95
CA LEU A 148 8.93 -11.84 -11.10
C LEU A 148 7.65 -12.29 -11.83
N PHE A 149 6.99 -11.40 -12.56
CA PHE A 149 5.77 -11.75 -13.29
C PHE A 149 6.06 -12.62 -14.51
N THR A 150 7.18 -12.41 -15.19
CA THR A 150 7.66 -13.34 -16.22
C THR A 150 7.92 -14.71 -15.62
N TYR A 151 8.56 -14.79 -14.44
CA TYR A 151 8.78 -16.04 -13.73
C TYR A 151 7.46 -16.74 -13.37
N CYS A 152 6.49 -16.01 -12.82
CA CYS A 152 5.16 -16.57 -12.53
C CYS A 152 4.43 -17.03 -13.80
N ALA A 153 4.51 -16.27 -14.90
CA ALA A 153 3.91 -16.65 -16.17
C ALA A 153 4.55 -17.93 -16.74
N VAL A 154 5.87 -18.07 -16.64
CA VAL A 154 6.57 -19.30 -17.02
C VAL A 154 6.11 -20.47 -16.16
N GLN A 155 5.98 -20.31 -14.83
CA GLN A 155 5.43 -21.34 -13.95
C GLN A 155 3.99 -21.73 -14.33
N ALA A 156 3.17 -20.75 -14.72
CA ALA A 156 1.79 -20.97 -15.13
C ALA A 156 1.69 -21.77 -16.44
N LEU A 157 2.65 -21.56 -17.35
CA LEU A 157 2.72 -22.22 -18.66
C LEU A 157 3.53 -23.53 -18.63
N ASN A 158 4.22 -23.83 -17.52
CA ASN A 158 5.02 -25.04 -17.32
C ASN A 158 4.58 -25.79 -16.05
N PRO A 159 3.36 -26.36 -16.02
CA PRO A 159 2.88 -27.07 -14.85
C PRO A 159 3.69 -28.33 -14.54
N TRP A 160 3.98 -28.56 -13.25
CA TRP A 160 4.44 -29.87 -12.76
C TRP A 160 3.28 -30.76 -12.30
N GLY A 161 2.10 -30.18 -12.10
CA GLY A 161 0.91 -30.93 -11.78
C GLY A 161 -0.37 -30.12 -11.84
N THR A 162 -1.47 -30.85 -11.95
CA THR A 162 -2.84 -30.34 -11.98
C THR A 162 -3.58 -30.79 -10.74
N VAL A 163 -4.20 -29.82 -10.07
CA VAL A 163 -5.11 -30.07 -8.97
C VAL A 163 -6.47 -30.41 -9.56
N VAL A 164 -6.95 -31.61 -9.29
CA VAL A 164 -8.28 -32.07 -9.70
C VAL A 164 -9.00 -32.56 -8.46
N GLU A 165 -10.22 -32.08 -8.25
CA GLU A 165 -11.10 -32.64 -7.24
C GLU A 165 -11.64 -33.98 -7.72
N LYS A 166 -11.43 -35.02 -6.92
CA LYS A 166 -12.03 -36.33 -7.18
C LYS A 166 -12.46 -36.94 -5.84
N ASP A 167 -13.76 -37.24 -5.74
CA ASP A 167 -14.35 -37.94 -4.60
C ASP A 167 -14.16 -37.19 -3.25
N LEU A 168 -14.46 -35.87 -3.20
CA LEU A 168 -14.32 -35.00 -2.01
C LEU A 168 -12.88 -34.80 -1.51
N PHE A 169 -11.88 -35.24 -2.28
CA PHE A 169 -10.47 -35.02 -1.98
C PHE A 169 -9.75 -34.33 -3.13
N TRP A 170 -8.88 -33.39 -2.76
CA TRP A 170 -7.97 -32.74 -3.66
C TRP A 170 -6.80 -33.68 -3.99
N ARG A 171 -6.67 -34.06 -5.25
CA ARG A 171 -5.52 -34.86 -5.73
C ARG A 171 -4.70 -34.04 -6.71
N ILE A 172 -3.38 -34.17 -6.60
CA ILE A 172 -2.44 -33.56 -7.53
C ILE A 172 -1.99 -34.64 -8.51
N PHE A 173 -2.38 -34.49 -9.78
CA PHE A 173 -1.87 -35.32 -10.86
C PHE A 173 -0.55 -34.74 -11.33
N LYS A 174 0.51 -35.56 -11.30
CA LYS A 174 1.83 -35.14 -11.77
C LYS A 174 1.84 -35.07 -13.29
N GLU A 175 2.35 -33.97 -13.79
CA GLU A 175 2.65 -33.76 -15.20
C GLU A 175 4.17 -33.74 -15.39
N LYS A 176 4.64 -33.88 -16.63
CA LYS A 176 6.07 -33.82 -16.94
C LYS A 176 6.43 -32.39 -17.38
N PRO A 177 6.93 -31.52 -16.48
CA PRO A 177 7.34 -30.18 -16.85
C PRO A 177 8.62 -30.20 -17.69
N VAL A 178 8.88 -29.09 -18.37
CA VAL A 178 10.18 -28.80 -18.94
C VAL A 178 11.17 -28.55 -17.80
N ALA A 179 12.11 -29.49 -17.60
CA ALA A 179 12.91 -29.59 -16.39
C ALA A 179 13.81 -28.38 -16.07
N TRP A 180 14.22 -27.60 -17.08
CA TRP A 180 15.08 -26.43 -16.90
C TRP A 180 14.29 -25.13 -16.67
N LEU A 181 12.97 -25.15 -16.89
CA LEU A 181 12.10 -24.01 -16.64
C LEU A 181 11.50 -24.09 -15.23
N PRO A 182 11.28 -22.94 -14.56
CA PRO A 182 10.44 -22.89 -13.37
C PRO A 182 9.10 -23.55 -13.63
N SER A 183 8.67 -24.44 -12.73
CA SER A 183 7.38 -25.13 -12.84
C SER A 183 6.38 -24.67 -11.80
N GLY A 184 5.09 -24.66 -12.16
CA GLY A 184 3.98 -24.25 -11.30
C GLY A 184 2.94 -25.34 -11.07
N LEU A 185 1.96 -25.06 -10.23
CA LEU A 185 0.79 -25.90 -10.01
C LEU A 185 -0.40 -25.27 -10.73
N VAL A 186 -1.10 -26.05 -11.55
CA VAL A 186 -2.38 -25.63 -12.12
C VAL A 186 -3.47 -25.97 -11.11
N ALA A 187 -4.16 -24.95 -10.66
CA ALA A 187 -5.32 -25.07 -9.79
C ALA A 187 -6.47 -24.20 -10.34
N PRO A 188 -7.73 -24.54 -10.06
CA PRO A 188 -8.90 -23.77 -10.46
C PRO A 188 -8.78 -22.29 -10.04
N PHE A 189 -9.01 -21.37 -10.99
CA PHE A 189 -8.84 -19.93 -10.78
C PHE A 189 -10.05 -19.28 -10.07
N VAL A 190 -11.24 -19.79 -10.29
CA VAL A 190 -12.47 -19.35 -9.62
C VAL A 190 -12.79 -20.36 -8.54
N SER A 191 -13.32 -19.89 -7.40
CA SER A 191 -13.90 -20.75 -6.39
C SER A 191 -15.42 -20.78 -6.58
N ASP A 192 -16.00 -21.96 -6.74
CA ASP A 192 -17.45 -22.16 -6.74
C ASP A 192 -17.90 -23.02 -5.55
N GLU A 193 -19.18 -23.36 -5.47
CA GLU A 193 -19.74 -24.15 -4.36
C GLU A 193 -19.13 -25.55 -4.26
N ASN A 194 -18.61 -26.09 -5.36
CA ASN A 194 -18.02 -27.43 -5.42
C ASN A 194 -16.49 -27.37 -5.31
N ASP A 195 -15.86 -26.37 -5.92
CA ASP A 195 -14.42 -26.24 -6.06
C ASP A 195 -13.92 -24.99 -5.30
N PRO A 196 -13.38 -25.14 -4.07
CA PRO A 196 -12.74 -24.03 -3.36
C PRO A 196 -11.43 -23.65 -4.06
N GLY A 197 -11.53 -22.88 -5.14
CA GLY A 197 -10.47 -22.55 -6.08
C GLY A 197 -9.09 -22.31 -5.45
N GLY A 198 -8.07 -22.91 -6.05
CA GLY A 198 -6.72 -23.00 -5.48
C GLY A 198 -5.81 -21.82 -5.78
N MET A 199 -4.75 -21.66 -4.98
CA MET A 199 -3.69 -20.70 -5.27
C MET A 199 -2.84 -21.20 -6.44
N ASN A 200 -2.90 -20.50 -7.58
CA ASN A 200 -2.06 -20.75 -8.75
C ASN A 200 -1.22 -19.51 -9.10
N ALA A 201 -0.32 -19.64 -10.07
CA ALA A 201 0.55 -18.55 -10.48
C ALA A 201 -0.21 -17.31 -11.00
N TRP A 202 -1.36 -17.50 -11.65
CA TRP A 202 -2.21 -16.40 -12.12
C TRP A 202 -2.84 -15.61 -10.97
N ARG A 203 -3.37 -16.30 -9.95
CA ARG A 203 -3.89 -15.68 -8.72
C ARG A 203 -2.79 -14.94 -7.99
N LEU A 204 -1.60 -15.52 -7.88
CA LEU A 204 -0.45 -14.86 -7.26
C LEU A 204 -0.09 -13.55 -7.99
N MET A 205 -0.05 -13.57 -9.33
CA MET A 205 0.16 -12.36 -10.14
C MET A 205 -0.92 -11.33 -9.85
N LEU A 206 -2.19 -11.72 -9.84
CA LEU A 206 -3.32 -10.84 -9.51
C LEU A 206 -3.15 -10.20 -8.11
N THR A 207 -2.76 -11.00 -7.11
CA THR A 207 -2.57 -10.55 -5.72
C THR A 207 -1.44 -9.54 -5.58
N LEU A 208 -0.35 -9.74 -6.32
CA LEU A 208 0.80 -8.86 -6.27
C LEU A 208 0.67 -7.63 -7.19
N MET A 209 -0.14 -7.73 -8.25
CA MET A 209 -0.34 -6.65 -9.23
C MET A 209 -0.93 -5.40 -8.59
N GLY A 210 -1.99 -5.52 -7.77
CA GLY A 210 -2.61 -4.37 -7.11
C GLY A 210 -1.62 -3.54 -6.28
N PRO A 211 -0.94 -4.12 -5.27
CA PRO A 211 0.08 -3.44 -4.50
C PRO A 211 1.22 -2.87 -5.35
N TRP A 212 1.64 -3.59 -6.40
CA TRP A 212 2.67 -3.12 -7.32
C TRP A 212 2.26 -1.86 -8.09
N LEU A 213 1.05 -1.83 -8.66
CA LEU A 213 0.51 -0.68 -9.38
C LEU A 213 0.39 0.54 -8.45
N ILE A 214 -0.03 0.33 -7.21
CA ILE A 214 -0.04 1.40 -6.20
C ILE A 214 1.35 1.90 -5.86
N PHE A 215 2.32 1.00 -5.67
CA PHE A 215 3.70 1.43 -5.49
C PHE A 215 4.18 2.27 -6.69
N GLY A 216 3.88 1.83 -7.92
CA GLY A 216 4.16 2.59 -9.14
C GLY A 216 3.51 3.97 -9.16
N ALA A 217 2.22 4.05 -8.83
CA ALA A 217 1.45 5.29 -8.76
C ALA A 217 2.03 6.26 -7.71
N LEU A 218 2.34 5.76 -6.51
CA LEU A 218 2.95 6.55 -5.44
C LEU A 218 4.36 7.02 -5.87
N ARG A 219 5.18 6.15 -6.45
CA ARG A 219 6.54 6.51 -6.87
C ARG A 219 6.55 7.55 -8.00
N ALA A 220 5.69 7.38 -9.00
CA ALA A 220 5.65 8.25 -10.17
C ALA A 220 4.92 9.58 -9.90
N GLY A 221 3.82 9.51 -9.13
CA GLY A 221 2.88 10.60 -8.93
C GLY A 221 3.08 11.43 -7.66
N LEU A 222 3.64 10.85 -6.58
CA LEU A 222 3.91 11.57 -5.33
C LEU A 222 5.36 12.01 -5.22
N ARG A 223 5.57 13.32 -5.10
CA ARG A 223 6.90 13.91 -4.87
C ARG A 223 7.04 14.44 -3.46
N ARG A 224 5.95 14.96 -2.92
CA ARG A 224 5.94 15.56 -1.58
C ARG A 224 5.72 14.49 -0.52
N ARG A 225 6.63 14.47 0.46
CA ARG A 225 6.51 13.64 1.68
C ARG A 225 5.19 13.89 2.43
N ARG A 226 4.57 15.06 2.25
CA ARG A 226 3.25 15.39 2.82
C ARG A 226 2.17 14.40 2.37
N GLY A 227 2.15 13.97 1.11
CA GLY A 227 1.13 13.03 0.64
C GLY A 227 1.28 11.65 1.28
N LEU A 228 2.51 11.16 1.45
CA LEU A 228 2.78 9.92 2.19
C LEU A 228 2.33 10.02 3.65
N VAL A 229 2.53 11.18 4.30
CA VAL A 229 2.06 11.42 5.67
C VAL A 229 0.53 11.44 5.75
N ILE A 230 -0.16 12.01 4.74
CA ILE A 230 -1.63 11.98 4.66
C ILE A 230 -2.11 10.54 4.54
N LEU A 231 -1.55 9.76 3.61
CA LEU A 231 -1.91 8.35 3.42
C LEU A 231 -1.62 7.51 4.67
N ALA A 232 -0.50 7.75 5.35
CA ALA A 232 -0.18 7.08 6.60
C ALA A 232 -1.21 7.37 7.71
N TRP A 233 -1.69 8.62 7.81
CA TRP A 233 -2.76 8.97 8.75
C TRP A 233 -4.11 8.34 8.38
N ILE A 234 -4.44 8.31 7.10
CA ILE A 234 -5.67 7.65 6.61
C ILE A 234 -5.61 6.16 6.94
N GLY A 235 -4.53 5.47 6.55
CA GLY A 235 -4.35 4.05 6.86
C GLY A 235 -4.42 3.76 8.36
N LEU A 236 -3.80 4.61 9.18
CA LEU A 236 -3.86 4.48 10.64
C LEU A 236 -5.28 4.67 11.19
N ALA A 237 -6.00 5.69 10.73
CA ALA A 237 -7.38 5.95 11.16
C ALA A 237 -8.29 4.77 10.79
N VAL A 238 -8.16 4.27 9.55
CA VAL A 238 -8.85 3.07 9.08
C VAL A 238 -8.51 1.89 9.98
N ALA A 239 -7.23 1.59 10.20
CA ALA A 239 -6.81 0.47 11.05
C ALA A 239 -7.38 0.55 12.48
N VAL A 240 -7.47 1.74 13.07
CA VAL A 240 -8.11 1.94 14.39
C VAL A 240 -9.60 1.62 14.34
N VAL A 241 -10.34 2.12 13.33
CA VAL A 241 -11.76 1.81 13.15
C VAL A 241 -11.97 0.31 13.03
N TYR A 242 -11.16 -0.38 12.22
CA TYR A 242 -11.25 -1.83 12.07
C TYR A 242 -10.85 -2.61 13.31
N ALA A 243 -9.88 -2.12 14.09
CA ALA A 243 -9.50 -2.74 15.33
C ALA A 243 -10.64 -2.66 16.36
N VAL A 244 -11.34 -1.51 16.43
CA VAL A 244 -12.53 -1.33 17.26
C VAL A 244 -13.67 -2.22 16.77
N TYR A 245 -14.00 -2.16 15.47
CA TYR A 245 -15.05 -3.00 14.88
C TYR A 245 -14.78 -4.48 15.13
N GLY A 246 -13.57 -4.96 14.86
CA GLY A 246 -13.18 -6.35 15.07
C GLY A 246 -13.11 -6.74 16.54
N PHE A 247 -12.89 -5.81 17.48
CA PHE A 247 -12.98 -6.06 18.92
C PHE A 247 -14.42 -6.16 19.42
N LEU A 248 -15.31 -5.27 18.95
CA LEU A 248 -16.73 -5.29 19.29
C LEU A 248 -17.44 -6.53 18.73
N ASN A 249 -17.04 -6.96 17.53
CA ASN A 249 -17.63 -8.11 16.83
C ASN A 249 -16.94 -9.46 17.11
N GLN A 250 -16.19 -9.61 18.21
CA GLN A 250 -15.58 -10.91 18.57
C GLN A 250 -16.58 -11.94 19.12
N ARG A 251 -17.80 -11.52 19.46
CA ARG A 251 -18.74 -12.31 20.28
C ARG A 251 -19.88 -12.97 19.53
N GLY A 252 -19.94 -12.86 18.21
CA GLY A 252 -20.77 -13.73 17.40
C GLY A 252 -19.86 -14.62 16.59
N TYR A 253 -20.15 -15.92 16.51
CA TYR A 253 -19.87 -16.63 15.27
C TYR A 253 -20.67 -15.86 14.21
N MET A 254 -20.04 -14.88 13.56
CA MET A 254 -20.64 -14.18 12.45
C MET A 254 -20.98 -15.27 11.44
N GLU A 255 -22.26 -15.57 11.29
CA GLU A 255 -22.73 -16.53 10.29
C GLU A 255 -22.30 -16.05 8.90
N GLU A 256 -22.28 -14.73 8.71
CA GLU A 256 -21.88 -14.09 7.47
C GLU A 256 -20.97 -12.87 7.66
N ILE A 257 -20.02 -12.68 6.74
CA ILE A 257 -19.28 -11.41 6.59
C ILE A 257 -19.60 -10.88 5.19
N LEU A 258 -20.24 -9.70 5.10
CA LEU A 258 -20.69 -9.10 3.83
C LEU A 258 -21.64 -10.00 3.02
N GLY A 259 -22.51 -10.76 3.70
CA GLY A 259 -23.49 -11.64 3.06
C GLY A 259 -22.94 -12.99 2.58
N TYR A 260 -21.69 -13.32 2.93
CA TYR A 260 -21.10 -14.62 2.62
C TYR A 260 -20.93 -15.47 3.88
N PRO A 261 -21.26 -16.77 3.80
CA PRO A 261 -21.14 -17.67 4.94
C PRO A 261 -19.68 -17.80 5.35
N VAL A 262 -19.43 -17.65 6.65
CA VAL A 262 -18.10 -17.89 7.23
C VAL A 262 -17.91 -19.40 7.40
N PRO A 263 -16.80 -20.00 6.92
CA PRO A 263 -16.56 -21.42 7.11
C PRO A 263 -16.63 -21.83 8.58
N VAL A 264 -17.31 -22.96 8.85
CA VAL A 264 -17.47 -23.50 10.20
C VAL A 264 -16.10 -23.73 10.84
N GLY A 265 -15.86 -23.14 12.02
CA GLY A 265 -14.59 -23.23 12.73
C GLY A 265 -13.53 -22.19 12.32
N ALA A 266 -13.83 -21.26 11.40
CA ALA A 266 -12.92 -20.17 11.06
C ALA A 266 -12.74 -19.20 12.24
N THR A 267 -11.49 -18.89 12.58
CA THR A 267 -11.16 -17.88 13.59
C THR A 267 -11.09 -16.50 12.94
N THR A 268 -12.21 -15.80 12.88
CA THR A 268 -12.31 -14.49 12.24
C THR A 268 -11.96 -13.33 13.20
N PHE A 269 -11.64 -12.17 12.62
CA PHE A 269 -11.50 -10.91 13.36
C PHE A 269 -12.03 -9.76 12.51
N GLY A 270 -13.21 -9.23 12.86
CA GLY A 270 -13.90 -8.24 12.04
C GLY A 270 -14.15 -8.80 10.63
N THR A 271 -13.61 -8.15 9.61
CA THR A 271 -13.74 -8.53 8.19
C THR A 271 -12.69 -9.54 7.72
N PHE A 272 -11.73 -9.92 8.57
CA PHE A 272 -10.69 -10.88 8.22
C PHE A 272 -11.12 -12.29 8.60
N ILE A 273 -11.18 -13.19 7.61
CA ILE A 273 -11.44 -14.63 7.83
C ILE A 273 -10.32 -15.26 8.66
N ASN A 274 -9.07 -14.90 8.36
CA ASN A 274 -7.91 -15.40 9.07
C ASN A 274 -7.40 -14.33 10.06
N ARG A 275 -7.45 -14.65 11.34
CA ARG A 275 -6.93 -13.82 12.43
C ARG A 275 -5.45 -13.46 12.31
N ASN A 276 -4.63 -14.32 11.70
CA ASN A 276 -3.22 -14.02 11.44
C ASN A 276 -3.07 -12.90 10.39
N HIS A 277 -3.95 -12.84 9.40
CA HIS A 277 -3.95 -11.75 8.41
C HIS A 277 -4.33 -10.42 9.05
N ALA A 278 -5.34 -10.44 9.94
CA ALA A 278 -5.69 -9.27 10.75
C ALA A 278 -4.50 -8.79 11.59
N GLY A 279 -3.78 -9.74 12.22
CA GLY A 279 -2.58 -9.44 13.00
C GLY A 279 -1.48 -8.76 12.21
N ILE A 280 -1.13 -9.30 11.05
CA ILE A 280 -0.13 -8.70 10.16
C ILE A 280 -0.56 -7.29 9.75
N TYR A 281 -1.84 -7.10 9.40
CA TYR A 281 -2.38 -5.79 9.04
C TYR A 281 -2.27 -4.76 10.18
N PHE A 282 -2.62 -5.14 11.41
CA PHE A 282 -2.51 -4.24 12.57
C PHE A 282 -1.06 -3.98 12.99
N TYR A 283 -0.18 -4.98 12.90
CA TYR A 283 1.25 -4.77 13.17
C TYR A 283 1.90 -3.82 12.16
N LEU A 284 1.54 -3.95 10.88
CA LEU A 284 2.00 -3.01 9.85
C LEU A 284 1.54 -1.58 10.16
N ASN A 285 0.27 -1.39 10.52
CA ASN A 285 -0.26 -0.07 10.86
C ASN A 285 0.29 0.47 12.18
N ALA A 286 0.59 -0.39 13.17
CA ALA A 286 1.28 0.00 14.39
C ALA A 286 2.71 0.48 14.08
N ALA A 287 3.43 -0.19 13.17
CA ALA A 287 4.75 0.26 12.72
C ALA A 287 4.67 1.61 11.98
N VAL A 288 3.66 1.81 11.14
CA VAL A 288 3.38 3.11 10.50
C VAL A 288 3.10 4.20 11.54
N ALA A 289 2.31 3.89 12.57
CA ALA A 289 2.03 4.80 13.67
C ALA A 289 3.29 5.20 14.44
N VAL A 290 4.18 4.24 14.74
CA VAL A 290 5.49 4.52 15.34
C VAL A 290 6.34 5.41 14.43
N ALA A 291 6.37 5.15 13.12
CA ALA A 291 7.07 5.99 12.16
C ALA A 291 6.51 7.42 12.13
N LEU A 292 5.18 7.59 12.19
CA LEU A 292 4.50 8.88 12.30
C LEU A 292 4.85 9.60 13.60
N THR A 293 4.91 8.90 14.73
CA THR A 293 5.37 9.45 16.01
C THR A 293 6.76 10.06 15.87
N PHE A 294 7.73 9.30 15.34
CA PHE A 294 9.09 9.81 15.15
C PHE A 294 9.16 10.95 14.13
N TRP A 295 8.37 10.87 13.06
CA TRP A 295 8.29 11.89 12.03
C TRP A 295 7.85 13.26 12.59
N HIS A 296 6.85 13.26 13.47
CA HIS A 296 6.34 14.47 14.11
C HIS A 296 7.21 14.92 15.27
N LEU A 297 7.75 14.02 16.10
CA LEU A 297 8.70 14.33 17.18
C LEU A 297 9.95 15.06 16.69
N ARG A 298 10.50 14.64 15.54
CA ARG A 298 11.65 15.32 14.92
C ARG A 298 11.33 16.74 14.48
N ARG A 299 10.08 17.06 14.21
CA ARG A 299 9.64 18.39 13.75
C ARG A 299 9.18 19.31 14.87
N THR A 300 8.77 18.76 16.00
CA THR A 300 8.31 19.51 17.17
C THR A 300 9.43 19.84 18.16
N GLN A 301 10.71 19.71 17.76
CA GLN A 301 11.90 19.96 18.59
C GLN A 301 11.88 21.34 19.30
N ALA A 302 11.13 22.33 18.79
CA ALA A 302 10.99 23.65 19.39
C ALA A 302 9.80 23.83 20.37
N SER A 303 8.83 22.91 20.45
CA SER A 303 7.60 23.09 21.26
C SER A 303 7.11 21.79 21.93
N VAL A 304 8.03 21.04 22.53
CA VAL A 304 7.73 19.75 23.20
C VAL A 304 6.77 19.90 24.39
N THR A 305 6.56 21.12 24.88
CA THR A 305 5.66 21.44 26.00
C THR A 305 4.17 21.46 25.61
N ARG A 306 3.82 21.48 24.31
CA ARG A 306 2.44 21.39 23.84
C ARG A 306 2.15 19.99 23.32
N GLY A 307 0.96 19.47 23.61
CA GLY A 307 0.47 18.24 22.99
C GLY A 307 0.55 18.32 21.46
N GLY A 308 0.79 17.19 20.79
CA GLY A 308 0.99 17.19 19.34
C GLY A 308 0.62 15.86 18.68
N PRO A 309 0.58 15.82 17.34
CA PRO A 309 0.15 14.65 16.57
C PRO A 309 1.01 13.40 16.82
N TYR A 310 2.23 13.57 17.33
CA TYR A 310 3.08 12.45 17.73
C TYR A 310 2.52 11.65 18.92
N LEU A 311 1.81 12.30 19.85
CA LEU A 311 1.16 11.62 20.99
C LEU A 311 0.00 10.77 20.52
N LEU A 312 -0.83 11.32 19.62
CA LEU A 312 -1.93 10.57 19.01
C LEU A 312 -1.41 9.35 18.25
N ALA A 313 -0.39 9.52 17.41
CA ALA A 313 0.22 8.40 16.69
C ALA A 313 0.80 7.34 17.65
N ALA A 314 1.44 7.76 18.75
CA ALA A 314 2.00 6.85 19.74
C ALA A 314 0.88 6.08 20.50
N PHE A 315 -0.20 6.77 20.84
CA PHE A 315 -1.39 6.16 21.43
C PHE A 315 -2.01 5.14 20.49
N CYS A 316 -2.21 5.48 19.21
CA CYS A 316 -2.74 4.54 18.21
C CYS A 316 -1.81 3.32 18.03
N ALA A 317 -0.48 3.51 18.03
CA ALA A 317 0.48 2.41 17.97
C ALA A 317 0.31 1.44 19.15
N ALA A 318 0.23 1.97 20.37
CA ALA A 318 0.01 1.18 21.58
C ALA A 318 -1.36 0.50 21.56
N PHE A 319 -2.40 1.21 21.14
CA PHE A 319 -3.77 0.70 21.04
C PHE A 319 -3.86 -0.50 20.09
N LEU A 320 -3.35 -0.37 18.86
CA LEU A 320 -3.32 -1.45 17.88
C LEU A 320 -2.50 -2.66 18.38
N GLY A 321 -1.36 -2.40 19.02
CA GLY A 321 -0.52 -3.46 19.60
C GLY A 321 -1.19 -4.21 20.76
N LEU A 322 -1.87 -3.49 21.65
CA LEU A 322 -2.55 -4.05 22.82
C LEU A 322 -3.79 -4.86 22.43
N LEU A 323 -4.61 -4.36 21.50
CA LEU A 323 -5.80 -5.08 21.06
C LEU A 323 -5.46 -6.45 20.48
N PHE A 324 -4.41 -6.53 19.65
CA PHE A 324 -4.02 -7.80 19.06
C PHE A 324 -3.27 -8.73 20.04
N SER A 325 -2.54 -8.16 21.01
CA SER A 325 -1.84 -8.92 22.06
C SER A 325 -2.76 -9.42 23.18
N SER A 326 -4.01 -8.96 23.23
CA SER A 326 -4.97 -9.44 24.22
C SER A 326 -5.23 -10.93 24.01
N ARG A 327 -5.19 -11.74 25.08
CA ARG A 327 -5.24 -13.22 25.05
C ARG A 327 -6.45 -13.84 24.35
N ARG A 328 -7.44 -13.01 23.99
CA ARG A 328 -8.61 -13.44 23.21
C ARG A 328 -8.36 -13.40 21.71
N VAL A 329 -7.25 -12.79 21.25
CA VAL A 329 -6.95 -12.42 19.85
C VAL A 329 -5.79 -13.18 19.21
N SER A 330 -4.93 -13.85 19.96
CA SER A 330 -3.76 -14.53 19.41
C SER A 330 -3.46 -15.85 20.13
N ALA A 331 -3.46 -16.96 19.38
CA ALA A 331 -2.60 -18.11 19.70
C ALA A 331 -1.17 -17.78 19.23
N PRO A 332 -0.11 -18.30 19.88
CA PRO A 332 1.12 -17.54 20.05
C PRO A 332 2.06 -17.62 18.84
N LEU A 333 2.14 -16.54 18.07
CA LEU A 333 3.36 -16.18 17.36
C LEU A 333 4.32 -15.51 18.37
N SER A 334 5.30 -16.28 18.84
CA SER A 334 6.31 -15.92 19.85
C SER A 334 7.13 -14.65 19.54
N TRP A 335 7.07 -14.15 18.30
CA TRP A 335 7.75 -12.92 17.85
C TRP A 335 7.12 -11.63 18.38
N GLY A 336 5.78 -11.56 18.45
CA GLY A 336 5.08 -10.34 18.90
C GLY A 336 5.31 -10.07 20.39
N SER A 337 5.22 -11.10 21.22
CA SER A 337 5.34 -10.94 22.67
C SER A 337 6.74 -10.50 23.12
N SER A 338 7.81 -10.90 22.42
CA SER A 338 9.19 -10.50 22.72
C SER A 338 9.45 -9.04 22.36
N CYS A 339 8.96 -8.59 21.20
CA CYS A 339 9.13 -7.21 20.76
C CYS A 339 8.31 -6.23 21.64
N TRP A 340 7.10 -6.62 22.07
CA TRP A 340 6.25 -5.78 22.92
C TRP A 340 6.66 -5.76 24.40
N ARG A 341 7.19 -6.87 24.96
CA ARG A 341 7.80 -6.85 26.32
C ARG A 341 9.04 -5.95 26.39
N SER A 342 9.71 -5.73 25.26
CA SER A 342 10.86 -4.83 25.18
C SER A 342 10.46 -3.36 25.08
N LEU A 343 9.25 -3.01 24.63
CA LEU A 343 8.82 -1.62 24.40
C LEU A 343 8.85 -0.74 25.66
N PRO A 344 8.38 -1.19 26.85
CA PRO A 344 8.53 -0.43 28.10
C PRO A 344 9.99 -0.29 28.51
N ARG A 345 10.81 -1.35 28.35
CA ARG A 345 12.26 -1.31 28.62
C ARG A 345 12.97 -0.35 27.67
N TRP A 346 12.54 -0.27 26.42
CA TRP A 346 13.07 0.64 25.40
C TRP A 346 12.68 2.10 25.68
N LEU A 347 11.44 2.37 26.07
CA LEU A 347 10.97 3.68 26.51
C LEU A 347 11.70 4.16 27.78
N ILE A 348 11.94 3.25 28.73
CA ILE A 348 12.73 3.52 29.96
C ILE A 348 14.22 3.74 29.62
N PHE A 349 14.81 2.89 28.76
CA PHE A 349 16.19 3.05 28.28
C PHE A 349 16.39 4.40 27.58
N TRP A 350 15.42 4.81 26.76
CA TRP A 350 15.43 6.08 26.06
C TRP A 350 15.24 7.28 27.01
N ALA A 351 14.33 7.19 27.98
CA ALA A 351 14.19 8.19 29.05
C ALA A 351 15.48 8.38 29.85
N ARG A 352 16.23 7.29 30.08
CA ARG A 352 17.56 7.31 30.73
C ARG A 352 18.64 7.93 29.83
N ARG A 353 18.68 7.62 28.53
CA ARG A 353 19.61 8.26 27.58
C ARG A 353 19.35 9.76 27.44
N ARG A 354 18.08 10.20 27.51
CA ARG A 354 17.69 11.63 27.49
C ARG A 354 18.22 12.40 28.70
N LYS A 355 18.20 11.79 29.90
CA LYS A 355 18.83 12.36 31.11
C LYS A 355 20.37 12.45 30.99
N ARG A 356 21.01 11.50 30.29
CA ARG A 356 22.46 11.50 30.04
C ARG A 356 22.87 12.59 29.05
N TRP A 357 22.12 12.75 27.96
CA TRP A 357 22.33 13.80 26.96
C TRP A 357 22.13 15.22 27.53
N ARG A 358 21.16 15.42 28.42
CA ARG A 358 21.00 16.70 29.14
C ARG A 358 22.20 17.02 30.04
N ARG A 359 22.78 16.02 30.71
CA ARG A 359 23.99 16.19 31.54
C ARG A 359 25.26 16.50 30.74
N VAL A 360 25.39 15.92 29.55
CA VAL A 360 26.54 16.19 28.66
C VAL A 360 26.44 17.59 28.03
N MET A 361 25.24 18.05 27.66
CA MET A 361 25.06 19.42 27.17
C MET A 361 25.17 20.49 28.27
N SER A 362 24.83 20.18 29.52
CA SER A 362 24.96 21.12 30.64
C SER A 362 26.38 21.19 31.23
N SER A 363 27.30 20.30 30.84
CA SER A 363 28.67 20.23 31.36
C SER A 363 29.73 20.83 30.43
N GLY A 364 29.32 21.53 29.36
CA GLY A 364 30.20 22.41 28.58
C GLY A 364 31.37 21.77 27.83
N SER A 365 31.60 20.45 27.92
CA SER A 365 32.71 19.79 27.22
C SER A 365 32.22 19.08 25.95
N LEU A 366 32.15 19.82 24.85
CA LEU A 366 32.01 19.24 23.52
C LEU A 366 33.41 18.90 22.97
N SER A 367 33.77 17.62 22.97
CA SER A 367 34.94 17.12 22.26
C SER A 367 34.70 17.16 20.73
N PRO A 368 35.70 17.52 19.91
CA PRO A 368 35.54 17.79 18.48
C PRO A 368 35.59 16.49 17.66
N GLY A 369 34.44 15.84 17.44
CA GLY A 369 34.38 14.57 16.69
C GLY A 369 33.25 14.43 15.67
N TRP A 370 32.35 15.40 15.54
CA TRP A 370 31.09 15.22 14.80
C TRP A 370 30.85 16.27 13.70
N ARG A 371 31.90 16.64 12.95
CA ARG A 371 31.79 17.37 11.67
C ARG A 371 32.02 16.45 10.47
N TRP A 372 31.19 15.42 10.31
CA TRP A 372 31.12 14.66 9.06
C TRP A 372 29.68 14.21 8.88
N PHE A 373 28.86 15.02 8.21
CA PHE A 373 27.66 14.65 7.43
C PHE A 373 26.84 15.91 7.12
N SER A 374 27.41 16.79 6.32
CA SER A 374 26.64 17.80 5.60
C SER A 374 27.47 18.32 4.43
N GLN A 375 27.18 17.82 3.22
CA GLN A 375 27.16 18.51 1.92
C GLN A 375 27.57 17.54 0.80
N PRO A 376 26.77 17.40 -0.27
CA PRO A 376 27.29 17.11 -1.59
C PRO A 376 27.32 18.43 -2.38
N SER A 377 28.50 19.05 -2.48
CA SER A 377 28.78 20.13 -3.41
C SER A 377 29.15 19.52 -4.76
N PHE A 378 28.28 19.66 -5.76
CA PHE A 378 28.63 19.51 -7.17
C PHE A 378 29.19 20.84 -7.66
N SER A 379 30.45 20.85 -8.07
CA SER A 379 31.02 21.88 -8.94
C SER A 379 31.51 21.23 -10.25
N PRO A 380 31.36 21.90 -11.41
CA PRO A 380 31.67 21.33 -12.70
C PRO A 380 33.19 21.39 -12.96
N ALA A 381 33.73 20.32 -13.55
CA ALA A 381 35.11 20.23 -13.98
C ALA A 381 35.38 21.24 -15.11
N THR A 382 36.31 22.16 -14.85
CA THR A 382 36.93 23.03 -15.85
C THR A 382 37.98 22.27 -16.65
N SER A 383 38.04 22.64 -17.93
CA SER A 383 38.95 22.18 -18.99
C SER A 383 40.43 22.18 -18.62
N GLY A 384 41.06 21.01 -18.68
CA GLY A 384 42.51 20.84 -18.61
C GLY A 384 43.16 20.88 -19.99
N VAL A 385 43.92 21.95 -20.23
CA VAL A 385 44.77 22.19 -21.40
C VAL A 385 45.94 21.21 -21.41
N TRP A 386 46.06 20.42 -22.48
CA TRP A 386 47.24 19.59 -22.75
C TRP A 386 48.38 20.44 -23.31
N ARG A 387 49.47 20.57 -22.53
CA ARG A 387 50.73 21.17 -22.97
C ARG A 387 51.68 20.05 -23.40
N LYS A 388 51.91 19.91 -24.71
CA LYS A 388 53.00 19.09 -25.28
C LYS A 388 54.35 19.61 -24.77
N LYS A 389 55.20 18.73 -24.24
CA LYS A 389 56.65 18.95 -24.15
C LYS A 389 57.32 18.04 -25.17
N SER A 390 58.20 18.67 -25.93
CA SER A 390 59.13 18.10 -26.90
C SER A 390 60.24 17.29 -26.21
N SER A 391 60.52 16.12 -26.75
CA SER A 391 61.83 15.50 -26.86
C SER A 391 61.78 14.51 -28.00
#